data_AF-A0A9E0IM53-F1
#
_entry.id   AF-A0A9E0IM53-F1
#
_cell.length_a   1.000
_cell.length_b   1.000
_cell.length_c   1.000
_cell.angle_alpha   90.00
_cell.angle_beta   90.00
_cell.angle_gamma   90.00
#
_symmetry.space_group_name_H-M   'P 1'
#
loop_
_entity.id
_entity.type
_entity.pdbx_description
1 polymer ?
#
loop_
_entity_poly.entity_id
_entity_poly.type
_entity_poly.pdbx_seq_one_letter_code
_entity_poly.pdbx_strand_id
1 'polypeptide(L)'
;MCPRLVALGALALGCGQAPPPVEAAPPPAATDATTAADPATSAPPEGAQARYFSAVLDDLLGADPAAVRAAYAGLVDDPAAPAALAARAALRAASFEAASGRPRRALELIAHAGAVGGADPLIVEAADRIRGTLAAISTQDAEVRGPPVGTAPAAVVSPAAAAAFAAAEDQLRRALRVRLRPQLESLSSSLRAKERAVEAAARGYRMAAAASAAVTSAAEYRTGTLYHDLGLALVFELPPELDPGEAARLRRQLRERAASALRQAIAAYRRALAPTDGSSVAEVWRAAAQAELRAAEILVGAR
;
A
#
# COMPACT_ATOMS: atom_id res chain seq x y z
N MET A 1 -20.82 0.31 -58.68
CA MET A 1 -21.30 -1.04 -59.10
C MET A 1 -20.92 -2.00 -57.98
N CYS A 2 -21.76 -2.77 -57.32
CA CYS A 2 -23.21 -2.91 -57.18
C CYS A 2 -23.45 -3.32 -55.71
N PRO A 3 -24.57 -2.92 -55.10
CA PRO A 3 -24.91 -3.20 -53.72
C PRO A 3 -25.57 -4.59 -53.59
N ARG A 4 -25.58 -5.18 -52.38
CA ARG A 4 -26.54 -6.24 -52.05
C ARG A 4 -27.27 -5.95 -50.75
N LEU A 5 -28.59 -5.99 -50.93
CA LEU A 5 -29.72 -5.73 -50.09
C LEU A 5 -30.20 -7.03 -49.41
N VAL A 6 -30.94 -6.84 -48.30
CA VAL A 6 -32.08 -7.64 -47.81
C VAL A 6 -31.79 -8.95 -47.05
N ALA A 7 -32.20 -8.99 -45.77
CA ALA A 7 -33.35 -9.80 -45.34
C ALA A 7 -33.86 -9.37 -43.95
N LEU A 8 -35.14 -8.99 -43.92
CA LEU A 8 -35.99 -8.92 -42.73
C LEU A 8 -36.18 -10.33 -42.14
N GLY A 9 -36.22 -10.41 -40.80
CA GLY A 9 -36.76 -11.56 -40.07
C GLY A 9 -37.55 -11.07 -38.86
N ALA A 10 -38.86 -10.97 -39.02
CA ALA A 10 -39.84 -10.71 -37.95
C ALA A 10 -40.46 -12.04 -37.50
N LEU A 11 -40.46 -12.33 -36.19
CA LEU A 11 -41.24 -13.35 -35.46
C LEU A 11 -41.04 -13.03 -33.97
N ALA A 12 -41.96 -13.17 -33.01
CA ALA A 12 -43.39 -13.34 -32.96
C ALA A 12 -43.79 -12.99 -31.50
N LEU A 13 -45.01 -12.50 -31.33
CA LEU A 13 -45.63 -12.20 -30.05
C LEU A 13 -45.78 -13.46 -29.18
N GLY A 14 -45.34 -13.38 -27.93
CA GLY A 14 -45.68 -14.33 -26.87
C GLY A 14 -46.31 -13.58 -25.70
N CYS A 15 -47.62 -13.32 -25.76
CA CYS A 15 -48.40 -12.82 -24.63
C CYS A 15 -48.61 -13.96 -23.62
N GLY A 16 -47.77 -14.00 -22.58
CA GLY A 16 -47.92 -14.88 -21.43
C GLY A 16 -49.01 -14.38 -20.47
N GLN A 17 -49.95 -15.27 -20.16
CA GLN A 17 -51.11 -15.10 -19.29
C GLN A 17 -50.78 -14.51 -17.90
N ALA A 18 -51.60 -13.55 -17.48
CA ALA A 18 -51.63 -13.03 -16.11
C ALA A 18 -52.15 -14.10 -15.13
N PRO A 19 -51.48 -14.34 -13.99
CA PRO A 19 -51.99 -15.20 -12.94
C PRO A 19 -53.20 -14.58 -12.23
N PRO A 20 -54.13 -15.39 -11.69
CA PRO A 20 -55.29 -14.90 -10.96
C PRO A 20 -54.89 -14.20 -9.64
N PRO A 21 -55.71 -13.25 -9.15
CA PRO A 21 -55.45 -12.54 -7.91
C PRO A 21 -55.51 -13.51 -6.71
N VAL A 22 -54.45 -13.49 -5.90
CA VAL A 22 -54.42 -14.15 -4.59
C VAL A 22 -55.24 -13.31 -3.62
N GLU A 23 -56.33 -13.88 -3.13
CA GLU A 23 -57.17 -13.30 -2.08
C GLU A 23 -56.35 -13.20 -0.78
N ALA A 24 -56.07 -11.98 -0.35
CA ALA A 24 -55.26 -11.69 0.82
C ALA A 24 -56.02 -12.10 2.10
N ALA A 25 -55.43 -13.01 2.87
CA ALA A 25 -55.90 -13.31 4.22
C ALA A 25 -55.85 -12.04 5.10
N PRO A 26 -56.86 -11.81 5.97
CA PRO A 26 -56.86 -10.66 6.87
C PRO A 26 -55.66 -10.71 7.81
N PRO A 27 -54.99 -9.56 8.08
CA PRO A 27 -53.85 -9.51 8.98
C PRO A 27 -54.28 -9.91 10.41
N PRO A 28 -53.45 -10.66 11.15
CA PRO A 28 -53.70 -10.89 12.58
C PRO A 28 -53.67 -9.56 13.34
N ALA A 29 -54.53 -9.47 14.34
CA ALA A 29 -54.70 -8.31 15.21
C ALA A 29 -53.35 -7.84 15.78
N ALA A 30 -53.15 -6.52 15.77
CA ALA A 30 -51.99 -5.85 16.34
C ALA A 30 -51.86 -6.19 17.82
N THR A 31 -50.87 -7.03 18.15
CA THR A 31 -50.33 -7.14 19.50
C THR A 31 -49.47 -5.92 19.78
N ASP A 32 -49.90 -5.17 20.78
CA ASP A 32 -49.22 -4.13 21.56
C ASP A 32 -47.87 -3.62 21.03
N ALA A 33 -47.91 -2.34 20.65
CA ALA A 33 -46.76 -1.51 20.32
C ALA A 33 -45.68 -1.61 21.41
N THR A 34 -44.66 -2.42 21.14
CA THR A 34 -43.37 -2.25 21.80
C THR A 34 -42.81 -0.94 21.29
N THR A 35 -42.59 -0.01 22.21
CA THR A 35 -42.01 1.32 22.02
C THR A 35 -40.92 1.29 20.96
N ALA A 36 -41.18 1.93 19.82
CA ALA A 36 -40.16 2.16 18.80
C ALA A 36 -39.03 2.97 19.44
N ALA A 37 -37.88 2.32 19.63
CA ALA A 37 -36.66 2.99 20.06
C ALA A 37 -36.32 4.04 19.00
N ASP A 38 -36.19 5.29 19.45
CA ASP A 38 -35.71 6.41 18.66
C ASP A 38 -34.33 6.07 18.05
N PRO A 39 -34.19 6.00 16.71
CA PRO A 39 -32.90 5.66 16.08
C PRO A 39 -31.83 6.74 16.29
N ALA A 40 -32.18 7.93 16.79
CA ALA A 40 -31.26 9.05 16.95
C ALA A 40 -30.34 8.96 18.19
N THR A 41 -30.50 7.96 19.06
CA THR A 41 -29.68 7.77 20.27
C THR A 41 -29.11 6.36 20.44
N SER A 42 -28.93 5.64 19.32
CA SER A 42 -28.15 4.41 19.37
C SER A 42 -26.67 4.76 19.55
N ALA A 43 -26.08 4.31 20.67
CA ALA A 43 -24.64 4.38 20.88
C ALA A 43 -23.93 3.84 19.63
N PRO A 44 -22.82 4.46 19.17
CA PRO A 44 -22.14 4.00 17.98
C PRO A 44 -21.83 2.51 18.15
N PRO A 45 -22.12 1.68 17.14
CA PRO A 45 -22.02 0.24 17.29
C PRO A 45 -20.59 -0.09 17.73
N GLU A 46 -20.48 -0.87 18.81
CA GLU A 46 -19.18 -1.12 19.44
C GLU A 46 -18.40 -2.15 18.59
N GLY A 47 -17.10 -1.92 18.44
CA GLY A 47 -16.18 -2.87 17.80
C GLY A 47 -15.70 -2.49 16.40
N ALA A 48 -14.75 -3.28 15.88
CA ALA A 48 -14.07 -3.01 14.61
C ALA A 48 -15.01 -3.10 13.39
N GLN A 49 -15.95 -4.05 13.39
CA GLN A 49 -16.91 -4.23 12.29
C GLN A 49 -17.83 -3.03 12.13
N ALA A 50 -18.34 -2.54 13.25
CA ALA A 50 -19.18 -1.37 13.33
C ALA A 50 -18.48 -0.09 12.83
N ARG A 51 -17.25 0.17 13.34
CA ARG A 51 -16.40 1.26 12.85
C ARG A 51 -16.11 1.15 11.35
N TYR A 52 -15.86 -0.05 10.84
CA TYR A 52 -15.64 -0.28 9.41
C TYR A 52 -16.88 0.08 8.58
N PHE A 53 -18.06 -0.39 8.97
CA PHE A 53 -19.28 -0.06 8.24
C PHE A 53 -19.67 1.41 8.35
N SER A 54 -19.44 2.04 9.50
CA SER A 54 -19.58 3.50 9.64
C SER A 54 -18.70 4.23 8.64
N ALA A 55 -17.41 3.89 8.55
CA ALA A 55 -16.49 4.49 7.59
C ALA A 55 -16.91 4.26 6.13
N VAL A 56 -17.50 3.09 5.81
CA VAL A 56 -18.05 2.79 4.48
C VAL A 56 -19.28 3.65 4.18
N LEU A 57 -20.19 3.82 5.14
CA LEU A 57 -21.35 4.67 4.96
C LEU A 57 -20.93 6.13 4.78
N ASP A 58 -20.00 6.62 5.60
CA ASP A 58 -19.46 7.98 5.48
C ASP A 58 -18.79 8.18 4.11
N ASP A 59 -18.00 7.21 3.63
CA ASP A 59 -17.41 7.21 2.28
C ASP A 59 -18.49 7.33 1.18
N LEU A 60 -19.51 6.48 1.23
CA LEU A 60 -20.59 6.44 0.23
C LEU A 60 -21.48 7.68 0.25
N LEU A 61 -21.64 8.31 1.42
CA LEU A 61 -22.48 9.50 1.60
C LEU A 61 -21.73 10.82 1.32
N GLY A 62 -20.45 10.77 0.92
CA GLY A 62 -19.67 11.98 0.69
C GLY A 62 -19.27 12.69 1.98
N ALA A 63 -19.02 11.89 3.03
CA ALA A 63 -18.30 12.20 4.26
C ALA A 63 -17.12 13.18 4.05
N ASP A 64 -16.67 13.87 5.09
CA ASP A 64 -15.36 14.54 5.04
C ASP A 64 -14.27 13.51 4.69
N PRO A 65 -13.57 13.66 3.54
CA PRO A 65 -12.56 12.70 3.11
C PRO A 65 -11.40 12.58 4.10
N ALA A 66 -11.12 13.61 4.92
CA ALA A 66 -10.10 13.51 5.96
C ALA A 66 -10.54 12.59 7.11
N ALA A 67 -11.79 12.73 7.58
CA ALA A 67 -12.37 11.88 8.60
C ALA A 67 -12.48 10.41 8.16
N VAL A 68 -12.97 10.16 6.94
CA VAL A 68 -13.09 8.80 6.37
C VAL A 68 -11.72 8.12 6.27
N ARG A 69 -10.69 8.84 5.81
CA ARG A 69 -9.32 8.32 5.77
C ARG A 69 -8.79 7.99 7.16
N ALA A 70 -9.02 8.86 8.14
CA ALA A 70 -8.62 8.61 9.52
C ALA A 70 -9.32 7.39 10.13
N ALA A 71 -10.60 7.17 9.82
CA ALA A 71 -11.36 6.02 10.27
C ALA A 71 -10.79 4.71 9.73
N TYR A 72 -10.49 4.63 8.42
CA TYR A 72 -9.84 3.45 7.85
C TYR A 72 -8.42 3.24 8.39
N ALA A 73 -7.62 4.30 8.52
CA ALA A 73 -6.28 4.20 9.10
C ALA A 73 -6.33 3.67 10.55
N GLY A 74 -7.28 4.15 11.36
CA GLY A 74 -7.48 3.67 12.72
C GLY A 74 -7.84 2.18 12.79
N LEU A 75 -8.53 1.63 11.79
CA LEU A 75 -8.83 0.19 11.70
C LEU A 75 -7.64 -0.64 11.23
N VAL A 76 -6.77 -0.07 10.39
CA VAL A 76 -5.53 -0.73 9.93
C VAL A 76 -4.53 -0.88 11.08
N ASP A 77 -4.44 0.14 11.93
CA ASP A 77 -3.49 0.17 13.04
C ASP A 77 -4.04 -0.48 14.33
N ASP A 78 -5.29 -0.94 14.33
CA ASP A 78 -5.93 -1.55 15.49
C ASP A 78 -5.56 -3.04 15.65
N PRO A 79 -4.79 -3.42 16.68
CA PRO A 79 -4.39 -4.82 16.89
C PRO A 79 -5.57 -5.74 17.24
N ALA A 80 -6.72 -5.19 17.65
CA ALA A 80 -7.93 -5.95 17.95
C ALA A 80 -8.85 -6.09 16.73
N ALA A 81 -8.54 -5.45 15.60
CA ALA A 81 -9.35 -5.59 14.39
C ALA A 81 -9.19 -7.00 13.79
N PRO A 82 -10.28 -7.68 13.42
CA PRO A 82 -10.19 -8.94 12.67
C PRO A 82 -9.40 -8.75 11.37
N ALA A 83 -8.50 -9.70 11.07
CA ALA A 83 -7.55 -9.57 9.97
C ALA A 83 -8.21 -9.28 8.61
N ALA A 84 -9.36 -9.89 8.33
CA ALA A 84 -10.13 -9.61 7.11
C ALA A 84 -10.66 -8.16 7.05
N LEU A 85 -11.07 -7.59 8.19
CA LEU A 85 -11.51 -6.19 8.25
C LEU A 85 -10.33 -5.21 8.13
N ALA A 86 -9.21 -5.51 8.81
CA ALA A 86 -7.98 -4.73 8.67
C ALA A 86 -7.48 -4.72 7.20
N ALA A 87 -7.52 -5.88 6.51
CA ALA A 87 -7.17 -5.97 5.09
C ALA A 87 -8.09 -5.12 4.20
N ARG A 88 -9.41 -5.17 4.43
CA ARG A 88 -10.39 -4.37 3.66
C ARG A 88 -10.23 -2.87 3.93
N ALA A 89 -10.01 -2.49 5.18
CA ALA A 89 -9.73 -1.10 5.57
C ALA A 89 -8.44 -0.61 4.91
N ALA A 90 -7.39 -1.44 4.88
CA ALA A 90 -6.13 -1.11 4.21
C ALA A 90 -6.32 -0.90 2.71
N LEU A 91 -7.11 -1.73 2.02
CA LEU A 91 -7.40 -1.54 0.59
C LEU A 91 -8.25 -0.29 0.29
N ARG A 92 -9.20 0.04 1.18
CA ARG A 92 -9.96 1.31 1.09
C ARG A 92 -9.04 2.51 1.27
N ALA A 93 -8.21 2.51 2.32
CA ALA A 93 -7.19 3.53 2.54
C ALA A 93 -6.22 3.62 1.34
N ALA A 94 -5.79 2.50 0.77
CA ALA A 94 -4.91 2.47 -0.40
C ALA A 94 -5.54 3.17 -1.61
N SER A 95 -6.85 3.01 -1.80
CA SER A 95 -7.58 3.65 -2.91
C SER A 95 -7.61 5.17 -2.75
N PHE A 96 -7.80 5.68 -1.53
CA PHE A 96 -7.73 7.12 -1.25
C PHE A 96 -6.32 7.69 -1.47
N GLU A 97 -5.29 6.98 -1.03
CA GLU A 97 -3.90 7.42 -1.21
C GLU A 97 -3.51 7.40 -2.69
N ALA A 98 -3.97 6.40 -3.46
CA ALA A 98 -3.81 6.37 -4.91
C ALA A 98 -4.48 7.57 -5.59
N ALA A 99 -5.74 7.87 -5.24
CA ALA A 99 -6.47 9.02 -5.77
C ALA A 99 -5.86 10.38 -5.36
N SER A 100 -5.20 10.43 -4.20
CA SER A 100 -4.51 11.61 -3.69
C SER A 100 -3.09 11.79 -4.25
N GLY A 101 -2.68 10.98 -5.24
CA GLY A 101 -1.35 11.07 -5.85
C GLY A 101 -0.21 10.57 -4.94
N ARG A 102 -0.52 9.69 -3.98
CA ARG A 102 0.45 9.09 -3.03
C ARG A 102 0.60 7.59 -3.31
N PRO A 103 1.20 7.21 -4.46
CA PRO A 103 1.23 5.82 -4.91
C PRO A 103 2.04 4.92 -3.99
N ARG A 104 3.07 5.45 -3.31
CA ARG A 104 3.89 4.63 -2.43
C ARG A 104 3.09 4.23 -1.20
N ARG A 105 2.39 5.17 -0.57
CA ARG A 105 1.55 4.87 0.59
C ARG A 105 0.45 3.88 0.22
N ALA A 106 -0.13 4.01 -0.98
CA ALA A 106 -1.07 3.03 -1.51
C ALA A 106 -0.44 1.62 -1.65
N LEU A 107 0.79 1.51 -2.18
CA LEU A 107 1.50 0.22 -2.30
C LEU A 107 1.80 -0.41 -0.93
N GLU A 108 2.15 0.38 0.08
CA GLU A 108 2.33 -0.13 1.45
C GLU A 108 1.04 -0.70 2.02
N LEU A 109 -0.07 0.02 1.84
CA LEU A 109 -1.38 -0.42 2.32
C LEU A 109 -1.87 -1.67 1.57
N ILE A 110 -1.58 -1.79 0.27
CA ILE A 110 -1.81 -3.02 -0.49
C ILE A 110 -0.94 -4.16 0.06
N ALA A 111 0.33 -3.90 0.32
CA ALA A 111 1.24 -4.91 0.87
C ALA A 111 0.80 -5.35 2.28
N HIS A 112 0.34 -4.40 3.11
CA HIS A 112 -0.27 -4.67 4.42
C HIS A 112 -1.53 -5.52 4.29
N ALA A 113 -2.45 -5.18 3.39
CA ALA A 113 -3.66 -5.96 3.15
C ALA A 113 -3.35 -7.40 2.71
N GLY A 114 -2.37 -7.56 1.80
CA GLY A 114 -1.91 -8.87 1.36
C GLY A 114 -1.20 -9.66 2.48
N ALA A 115 -0.51 -8.97 3.37
CA ALA A 115 0.06 -9.53 4.58
C ALA A 115 -1.05 -10.11 5.50
N VAL A 116 -1.98 -9.27 5.94
CA VAL A 116 -2.95 -9.68 6.98
C VAL A 116 -4.13 -10.50 6.42
N GLY A 117 -4.43 -10.42 5.13
CA GLY A 117 -5.61 -11.04 4.50
C GLY A 117 -5.35 -11.74 3.17
N GLY A 118 -4.10 -12.04 2.80
CA GLY A 118 -3.74 -12.54 1.47
C GLY A 118 -4.27 -13.92 1.08
N ALA A 119 -4.94 -14.64 1.98
CA ALA A 119 -5.63 -15.89 1.69
C ALA A 119 -7.05 -15.69 1.11
N ASP A 120 -7.65 -14.50 1.30
CA ASP A 120 -8.98 -14.17 0.77
C ASP A 120 -8.86 -13.72 -0.71
N PRO A 121 -9.46 -14.44 -1.67
CA PRO A 121 -9.40 -14.08 -3.09
C PRO A 121 -9.92 -12.66 -3.39
N LEU A 122 -10.88 -12.17 -2.61
CA LEU A 122 -11.45 -10.82 -2.79
C LEU A 122 -10.43 -9.73 -2.43
N ILE A 123 -9.56 -9.98 -1.44
CA ILE A 123 -8.47 -9.07 -1.07
C ILE A 123 -7.42 -9.03 -2.18
N VAL A 124 -7.09 -10.20 -2.75
CA VAL A 124 -6.13 -10.30 -3.86
C VAL A 124 -6.63 -9.56 -5.09
N GLU A 125 -7.88 -9.81 -5.50
CA GLU A 125 -8.48 -9.15 -6.67
C GLU A 125 -8.57 -7.62 -6.49
N ALA A 126 -8.99 -7.17 -5.30
CA ALA A 126 -9.04 -5.75 -4.99
C ALA A 126 -7.65 -5.09 -4.97
N ALA A 127 -6.63 -5.77 -4.42
CA ALA A 127 -5.25 -5.31 -4.47
C ALA A 127 -4.74 -5.15 -5.92
N ASP A 128 -5.03 -6.13 -6.78
CA ASP A 128 -4.60 -6.12 -8.18
C ASP A 128 -5.28 -4.98 -8.97
N ARG A 129 -6.57 -4.72 -8.72
CA ARG A 129 -7.25 -3.52 -9.30
C ARG A 129 -6.54 -2.21 -8.94
N ILE A 130 -6.17 -2.02 -7.66
CA ILE A 130 -5.50 -0.78 -7.24
C ILE A 130 -4.09 -0.70 -7.84
N ARG A 131 -3.36 -1.82 -7.92
CA ARG A 131 -2.05 -1.87 -8.60
C ARG A 131 -2.15 -1.49 -10.07
N GLY A 132 -3.19 -1.95 -10.77
CA GLY A 132 -3.47 -1.54 -12.15
C GLY A 132 -3.65 -0.02 -12.28
N THR A 133 -4.43 0.59 -11.39
CA THR A 133 -4.59 2.06 -11.34
C THR A 133 -3.26 2.77 -11.08
N LEU A 134 -2.46 2.28 -10.13
CA LEU A 134 -1.16 2.87 -9.79
C LEU A 134 -0.15 2.76 -10.93
N ALA A 135 -0.17 1.66 -11.69
CA ALA A 135 0.70 1.47 -12.84
C ALA A 135 0.44 2.50 -13.95
N ALA A 136 -0.80 2.99 -14.07
CA ALA A 136 -1.17 4.05 -15.01
C ALA A 136 -0.72 5.46 -14.55
N ILE A 137 -0.43 5.65 -13.26
CA ILE A 137 -0.01 6.95 -12.71
C ILE A 137 1.51 7.13 -12.92
N SER A 138 1.88 8.06 -13.80
CA SER A 138 3.27 8.46 -14.01
C SER A 138 3.75 9.36 -12.87
N THR A 139 4.39 8.78 -11.86
CA THR A 139 5.07 9.59 -10.82
C THR A 139 6.49 9.94 -11.23
N GLN A 140 6.65 11.11 -11.85
CA GLN A 140 7.97 11.67 -12.15
C GLN A 140 8.71 12.08 -10.87
N ASP A 141 7.97 12.47 -9.83
CA ASP A 141 8.48 12.63 -8.49
C ASP A 141 8.21 11.35 -7.71
N ALA A 142 9.23 10.50 -7.62
CA ALA A 142 9.21 9.47 -6.60
C ALA A 142 9.10 10.20 -5.26
N GLU A 143 7.96 10.02 -4.59
CA GLU A 143 7.79 10.38 -3.19
C GLU A 143 9.05 9.92 -2.43
N VAL A 144 9.48 10.55 -1.34
CA VAL A 144 10.65 10.10 -0.57
C VAL A 144 10.18 9.90 0.86
N ARG A 145 10.49 8.73 1.47
CA ARG A 145 10.09 8.46 2.85
C ARG A 145 10.82 9.41 3.80
N GLY A 146 10.10 9.97 4.76
CA GLY A 146 10.65 10.79 5.83
C GLY A 146 11.20 12.13 5.34
N PRO A 147 12.28 12.66 5.94
CA PRO A 147 12.79 13.97 5.56
C PRO A 147 13.13 14.06 4.05
N PRO A 148 12.86 15.22 3.39
CA PRO A 148 13.12 15.41 1.97
C PRO A 148 14.56 15.08 1.54
N VAL A 149 14.75 14.75 0.26
CA VAL A 149 16.09 14.51 -0.29
C VAL A 149 16.89 15.81 -0.25
N GLY A 150 18.11 15.75 0.28
CA GLY A 150 18.92 16.95 0.52
C GLY A 150 18.61 17.65 1.85
N THR A 151 17.74 17.11 2.70
CA THR A 151 17.72 17.49 4.12
C THR A 151 19.06 17.10 4.72
N ALA A 152 19.93 18.10 4.89
CA ALA A 152 21.21 17.90 5.51
C ALA A 152 20.99 17.45 6.97
N PRO A 153 21.65 16.39 7.45
CA PRO A 153 21.85 16.22 8.88
C PRO A 153 22.63 17.47 9.37
N ALA A 154 21.97 18.40 10.04
CA ALA A 154 22.38 19.80 10.10
C ALA A 154 23.70 20.12 10.86
N ALA A 155 24.27 21.29 10.51
CA ALA A 155 25.19 22.22 11.18
C ALA A 155 26.58 21.78 11.71
N VAL A 156 26.82 20.52 12.07
CA VAL A 156 28.07 20.12 12.79
C VAL A 156 28.87 19.05 12.03
N VAL A 157 28.62 18.88 10.74
CA VAL A 157 29.30 17.86 9.93
C VAL A 157 30.47 18.44 9.16
N SER A 158 31.55 17.68 9.04
CA SER A 158 32.67 18.06 8.19
C SER A 158 32.22 18.19 6.71
N PRO A 159 32.83 19.08 5.91
CA PRO A 159 32.49 19.22 4.49
C PRO A 159 32.58 17.91 3.71
N ALA A 160 33.55 17.05 4.05
CA ALA A 160 33.72 15.74 3.42
C ALA A 160 32.52 14.80 3.68
N ALA A 161 32.00 14.80 4.91
CA ALA A 161 30.84 13.99 5.28
C ALA A 161 29.55 14.50 4.61
N ALA A 162 29.36 15.82 4.56
CA ALA A 162 28.25 16.44 3.85
C ALA A 162 28.30 16.10 2.34
N ALA A 163 29.48 16.14 1.72
CA ALA A 163 29.67 15.77 0.32
C ALA A 163 29.40 14.28 0.07
N ALA A 164 29.88 13.39 0.96
CA ALA A 164 29.61 11.96 0.86
C ALA A 164 28.11 11.65 0.99
N PHE A 165 27.41 12.29 1.92
CA PHE A 165 25.97 12.14 2.08
C PHE A 165 25.21 12.68 0.87
N ALA A 166 25.58 13.85 0.34
CA ALA A 166 24.97 14.41 -0.87
C ALA A 166 25.16 13.49 -2.09
N ALA A 167 26.35 12.90 -2.25
CA ALA A 167 26.61 11.92 -3.30
C ALA A 167 25.75 10.64 -3.15
N ALA A 168 25.50 10.20 -1.91
CA ALA A 168 24.59 9.10 -1.62
C ALA A 168 23.12 9.47 -1.94
N GLU A 169 22.70 10.70 -1.65
CA GLU A 169 21.35 11.21 -2.01
C GLU A 169 21.17 11.27 -3.53
N ASP A 170 22.21 11.60 -4.31
CA ASP A 170 22.16 11.50 -5.77
C ASP A 170 22.01 10.07 -6.27
N GLN A 171 22.68 9.11 -5.63
CA GLN A 171 22.51 7.69 -5.94
C GLN A 171 21.11 7.20 -5.57
N LEU A 172 20.53 7.68 -4.47
CA LEU A 172 19.14 7.43 -4.09
C LEU A 172 18.19 7.92 -5.18
N ARG A 173 18.32 9.17 -5.64
CA ARG A 173 17.48 9.71 -6.73
C ARG A 173 17.55 8.84 -7.98
N ARG A 174 18.75 8.35 -8.34
CA ARG A 174 18.93 7.43 -9.47
C ARG A 174 18.23 6.09 -9.23
N ALA A 175 18.39 5.51 -8.03
CA ALA A 175 17.75 4.25 -7.67
C ALA A 175 16.21 4.33 -7.68
N LEU A 176 15.64 5.46 -7.25
CA LEU A 176 14.20 5.71 -7.29
C LEU A 176 13.66 5.80 -8.72
N ARG A 177 14.46 6.29 -9.68
CA ARG A 177 14.09 6.38 -11.10
C ARG A 177 14.14 5.04 -11.84
N VAL A 178 14.84 4.03 -11.32
CA VAL A 178 14.85 2.70 -11.94
C VAL A 178 13.49 2.04 -11.72
N ARG A 179 12.76 1.82 -12.81
CA ARG A 179 11.46 1.12 -12.81
C ARG A 179 11.66 -0.35 -13.18
N LEU A 180 10.96 -1.22 -12.48
CA LEU A 180 10.80 -2.61 -12.91
C LEU A 180 9.86 -2.64 -14.10
N ARG A 181 10.24 -3.37 -15.14
CA ARG A 181 9.43 -3.56 -16.34
C ARG A 181 8.89 -4.99 -16.31
N PRO A 182 7.56 -5.18 -16.17
CA PRO A 182 6.95 -6.49 -16.16
C PRO A 182 6.79 -7.04 -17.59
N GLN A 183 7.81 -6.90 -18.44
CA GLN A 183 7.86 -7.49 -19.78
C GLN A 183 8.94 -8.57 -19.78
N LEU A 184 8.65 -9.73 -20.37
CA LEU A 184 9.49 -10.92 -20.29
C LEU A 184 10.94 -10.65 -20.71
N GLU A 185 11.14 -9.90 -21.80
CA GLU A 185 12.45 -9.56 -22.37
C GLU A 185 13.28 -8.62 -21.48
N SER A 186 12.61 -7.82 -20.63
CA SER A 186 13.24 -6.77 -19.83
C SER A 186 13.16 -7.00 -18.32
N LEU A 187 12.47 -8.05 -17.88
CA LEU A 187 12.26 -8.29 -16.46
C LEU A 187 13.57 -8.58 -15.72
N SER A 188 14.36 -9.53 -16.24
CA SER A 188 15.65 -9.89 -15.62
C SER A 188 16.63 -8.73 -15.59
N SER A 189 16.69 -7.93 -16.65
CA SER A 189 17.60 -6.78 -16.73
C SER A 189 17.14 -5.63 -15.83
N SER A 190 15.84 -5.33 -15.78
CA SER A 190 15.28 -4.29 -14.92
C SER A 190 15.40 -4.63 -13.43
N LEU A 191 15.19 -5.89 -13.05
CA LEU A 191 15.44 -6.39 -11.68
C LEU A 191 16.90 -6.17 -11.25
N ARG A 192 17.86 -6.64 -12.07
CA ARG A 192 19.30 -6.46 -11.78
C ARG A 192 19.68 -4.99 -11.71
N ALA A 193 19.13 -4.15 -12.59
CA ALA A 193 19.39 -2.72 -12.59
C ALA A 193 18.88 -2.06 -11.30
N LYS A 194 17.68 -2.43 -10.84
CA LYS A 194 17.09 -1.90 -9.60
C LYS A 194 17.92 -2.28 -8.38
N GLU A 195 18.27 -3.55 -8.25
CA GLU A 195 19.08 -4.04 -7.12
C GLU A 195 20.46 -3.41 -7.10
N ARG A 196 21.14 -3.29 -8.24
CA ARG A 196 22.45 -2.63 -8.32
C ARG A 196 22.38 -1.17 -7.91
N ALA A 197 21.33 -0.46 -8.32
CA ALA A 197 21.15 0.95 -7.96
C ALA A 197 20.88 1.11 -6.46
N VAL A 198 20.04 0.26 -5.87
CA VAL A 198 19.78 0.22 -4.43
C VAL A 198 21.05 -0.07 -3.64
N GLU A 199 21.80 -1.10 -4.03
CA GLU A 199 23.05 -1.48 -3.39
C GLU A 199 24.13 -0.40 -3.52
N ALA A 200 24.20 0.29 -4.65
CA ALA A 200 25.12 1.42 -4.82
C ALA A 200 24.79 2.56 -3.84
N ALA A 201 23.53 2.98 -3.77
CA ALA A 201 23.08 4.03 -2.85
C ALA A 201 23.29 3.63 -1.38
N ALA A 202 22.97 2.38 -1.01
CA ALA A 202 23.19 1.87 0.34
C ALA A 202 24.68 1.87 0.72
N ARG A 203 25.58 1.51 -0.21
CA ARG A 203 27.03 1.64 0.01
C ARG A 203 27.44 3.10 0.22
N GLY A 204 26.90 4.04 -0.57
CA GLY A 204 27.14 5.46 -0.40
C GLY A 204 26.78 5.95 1.01
N TYR A 205 25.60 5.59 1.51
CA TYR A 205 25.17 5.94 2.87
C TYR A 205 26.05 5.30 3.94
N ARG A 206 26.45 4.03 3.79
CA ARG A 206 27.38 3.37 4.73
C ARG A 206 28.73 4.08 4.80
N MET A 207 29.23 4.59 3.67
CA MET A 207 30.46 5.39 3.66
C MET A 207 30.29 6.76 4.35
N ALA A 208 29.12 7.38 4.22
CA ALA A 208 28.81 8.65 4.90
C ALA A 208 28.60 8.49 6.42
N ALA A 209 28.07 7.34 6.86
CA ALA A 209 27.64 7.08 8.24
C ALA A 209 28.75 7.19 9.32
N ALA A 210 30.02 7.23 8.94
CA ALA A 210 31.15 7.28 9.87
C ALA A 210 31.44 8.67 10.47
N ALA A 211 30.71 9.71 10.05
CA ALA A 211 31.08 11.09 10.37
C ALA A 211 30.53 11.64 11.70
N SER A 212 29.32 11.27 12.10
CA SER A 212 28.70 11.68 13.36
C SER A 212 27.44 10.86 13.64
N ALA A 213 26.97 10.81 14.89
CA ALA A 213 25.74 10.09 15.26
C ALA A 213 24.51 10.54 14.45
N ALA A 214 24.37 11.84 14.18
CA ALA A 214 23.26 12.36 13.36
C ALA A 214 23.33 11.89 11.91
N VAL A 215 24.54 11.83 11.33
CA VAL A 215 24.74 11.30 9.97
C VAL A 215 24.52 9.80 9.95
N THR A 216 24.96 9.07 10.99
CA THR A 216 24.69 7.63 11.12
C THR A 216 23.20 7.35 11.13
N SER A 217 22.40 8.03 11.98
CA SER A 217 20.95 7.83 12.03
C SER A 217 20.27 8.16 10.69
N ALA A 218 20.66 9.26 10.03
CA ALA A 218 20.13 9.63 8.72
C ALA A 218 20.49 8.59 7.63
N ALA A 219 21.76 8.16 7.59
CA ALA A 219 22.26 7.19 6.63
C ALA A 219 21.61 5.81 6.80
N GLU A 220 21.43 5.36 8.04
CA GLU A 220 20.77 4.10 8.35
C GLU A 220 19.27 4.17 8.03
N TYR A 221 18.61 5.29 8.32
CA TYR A 221 17.21 5.49 7.91
C TYR A 221 17.05 5.44 6.37
N ARG A 222 17.93 6.10 5.62
CA ARG A 222 17.92 6.09 4.16
C ARG A 222 18.22 4.72 3.59
N THR A 223 19.16 3.99 4.20
CA THR A 223 19.44 2.59 3.88
C THR A 223 18.21 1.73 4.12
N GLY A 224 17.52 1.91 5.24
CA GLY A 224 16.26 1.23 5.54
C GLY A 224 15.20 1.49 4.46
N THR A 225 15.00 2.76 4.11
CA THR A 225 14.07 3.20 3.06
C THR A 225 14.36 2.54 1.70
N LEU A 226 15.63 2.49 1.29
CA LEU A 226 16.05 1.88 0.03
C LEU A 226 15.65 0.40 -0.06
N TYR A 227 15.92 -0.36 1.01
CA TYR A 227 15.57 -1.77 1.05
C TYR A 227 14.07 -2.02 1.25
N HIS A 228 13.37 -1.14 1.97
CA HIS A 228 11.92 -1.19 2.11
C HIS A 228 11.26 -1.00 0.74
N ASP A 229 11.64 0.05 0.00
CA ASP A 229 11.13 0.32 -1.34
C ASP A 229 11.50 -0.80 -2.33
N LEU A 230 12.68 -1.41 -2.22
CA LEU A 230 13.03 -2.60 -3.00
C LEU A 230 12.10 -3.77 -2.67
N GLY A 231 11.85 -4.02 -1.37
CA GLY A 231 10.94 -5.05 -0.90
C GLY A 231 9.54 -4.90 -1.50
N LEU A 232 8.98 -3.69 -1.47
CA LEU A 232 7.69 -3.36 -2.08
C LEU A 232 7.72 -3.52 -3.61
N ALA A 233 8.76 -3.01 -4.26
CA ALA A 233 8.89 -3.08 -5.71
C ALA A 233 8.94 -4.53 -6.23
N LEU A 234 9.51 -5.47 -5.45
CA LEU A 234 9.59 -6.88 -5.83
C LEU A 234 8.25 -7.64 -5.74
N VAL A 235 7.21 -7.03 -5.15
CA VAL A 235 5.84 -7.59 -5.08
C VAL A 235 4.96 -6.95 -6.17
N PHE A 236 5.47 -6.89 -7.40
CA PHE A 236 4.76 -6.38 -8.57
C PHE A 236 4.06 -7.51 -9.34
N GLU A 237 3.16 -7.15 -10.25
CA GLU A 237 2.46 -8.08 -11.11
C GLU A 237 3.39 -8.66 -12.19
N LEU A 238 3.42 -9.99 -12.32
CA LEU A 238 4.24 -10.65 -13.33
C LEU A 238 3.64 -10.50 -14.74
N PRO A 239 4.48 -10.51 -15.80
CA PRO A 239 4.00 -10.51 -17.16
C PRO A 239 2.94 -11.62 -17.38
N PRO A 240 1.77 -11.31 -17.96
CA PRO A 240 0.72 -12.30 -18.21
C PRO A 240 1.12 -13.35 -19.25
N GLU A 241 2.18 -13.09 -20.02
CA GLU A 241 2.72 -13.99 -21.05
C GLU A 241 3.51 -15.17 -20.47
N LEU A 242 3.82 -15.15 -19.17
CA LEU A 242 4.53 -16.25 -18.51
C LEU A 242 3.62 -17.48 -18.36
N ASP A 243 4.19 -18.66 -18.64
CA ASP A 243 3.55 -19.93 -18.29
C ASP A 243 3.19 -19.95 -16.79
N PRO A 244 2.01 -20.47 -16.37
CA PRO A 244 1.59 -20.46 -14.97
C PRO A 244 2.59 -21.09 -14.00
N GLY A 245 3.29 -22.16 -14.42
CA GLY A 245 4.32 -22.82 -13.61
C GLY A 245 5.56 -21.95 -13.43
N GLU A 246 6.00 -21.28 -14.49
CA GLU A 246 7.10 -20.32 -14.43
C GLU A 246 6.75 -19.08 -13.61
N ALA A 247 5.54 -18.54 -13.79
CA ALA A 247 5.03 -17.42 -13.02
C ALA A 247 4.96 -17.78 -11.53
N ALA A 248 4.48 -18.98 -11.17
CA ALA A 248 4.45 -19.43 -9.78
C ALA A 248 5.86 -19.55 -9.18
N ARG A 249 6.83 -20.11 -9.93
CA ARG A 249 8.23 -20.20 -9.51
C ARG A 249 8.83 -18.81 -9.30
N LEU A 250 8.63 -17.89 -10.23
CA LEU A 250 9.18 -16.55 -10.18
C LEU A 250 8.56 -15.74 -9.03
N ARG A 251 7.25 -15.86 -8.78
CA ARG A 251 6.58 -15.27 -7.60
C ARG A 251 7.24 -15.72 -6.30
N ARG A 252 7.55 -17.02 -6.15
CA ARG A 252 8.24 -17.53 -4.95
C ARG A 252 9.62 -16.88 -4.78
N GLN A 253 10.43 -16.87 -5.84
CA GLN A 253 11.76 -16.26 -5.82
C GLN A 253 11.72 -14.76 -5.48
N LEU A 254 10.79 -14.01 -6.08
CA LEU A 254 10.62 -12.58 -5.82
C LEU A 254 10.14 -12.33 -4.39
N ARG A 255 9.24 -13.14 -3.83
CA ARG A 255 8.80 -13.05 -2.43
C ARG A 255 9.94 -13.33 -1.44
N GLU A 256 10.81 -14.28 -1.74
CA GLU A 256 12.00 -14.56 -0.94
C GLU A 256 12.97 -13.37 -0.94
N ARG A 257 13.22 -12.79 -2.11
CA ARG A 257 14.06 -11.59 -2.26
C ARG A 257 13.43 -10.37 -1.59
N ALA A 258 12.12 -10.18 -1.74
CA ALA A 258 11.37 -9.11 -1.08
C ALA A 258 11.52 -9.19 0.45
N ALA A 259 11.35 -10.37 1.05
CA ALA A 259 11.60 -10.53 2.48
C ALA A 259 13.06 -10.34 2.88
N SER A 260 14.00 -10.76 2.06
CA SER A 260 15.42 -10.48 2.31
C SER A 260 15.69 -8.97 2.36
N ALA A 261 15.12 -8.21 1.42
CA ALA A 261 15.20 -6.76 1.41
C ALA A 261 14.52 -6.15 2.64
N LEU A 262 13.28 -6.56 2.97
CA LEU A 262 12.58 -6.05 4.16
C LEU A 262 13.32 -6.36 5.47
N ARG A 263 13.97 -7.51 5.60
CA ARG A 263 14.83 -7.81 6.77
C ARG A 263 16.04 -6.88 6.84
N GLN A 264 16.66 -6.55 5.71
CA GLN A 264 17.73 -5.55 5.66
C GLN A 264 17.21 -4.15 6.03
N ALA A 265 15.99 -3.81 5.60
CA ALA A 265 15.32 -2.56 5.98
C ALA A 265 15.12 -2.47 7.49
N ILE A 266 14.52 -3.51 8.09
CA ILE A 266 14.32 -3.64 9.54
C ILE A 266 15.64 -3.48 10.30
N ALA A 267 16.70 -4.17 9.86
CA ALA A 267 18.01 -4.07 10.50
C ALA A 267 18.58 -2.65 10.44
N ALA A 268 18.42 -1.95 9.32
CA ALA A 268 18.85 -0.56 9.16
C ALA A 268 18.02 0.41 10.01
N TYR A 269 16.69 0.28 10.03
CA TYR A 269 15.85 1.11 10.90
C TYR A 269 16.20 0.91 12.38
N ARG A 270 16.45 -0.32 12.82
CA ARG A 270 16.91 -0.59 14.20
C ARG A 270 18.26 0.08 14.50
N ARG A 271 19.20 0.10 13.55
CA ARG A 271 20.46 0.85 13.71
C ARG A 271 20.24 2.36 13.75
N ALA A 272 19.30 2.89 12.96
CA ALA A 272 18.95 4.30 13.01
C ALA A 272 18.40 4.74 14.38
N LEU A 273 17.77 3.81 15.12
CA LEU A 273 17.25 3.98 16.48
C LEU A 273 18.29 3.79 17.60
N ALA A 274 19.55 3.49 17.28
CA ALA A 274 20.61 3.38 18.29
C ALA A 274 20.78 4.69 19.08
N PRO A 275 21.01 4.66 20.40
CA PRO A 275 21.13 5.86 21.24
C PRO A 275 22.11 6.89 20.65
N THR A 276 21.76 8.17 20.78
CA THR A 276 22.60 9.29 20.33
C THR A 276 22.79 10.29 21.48
N ASP A 277 23.71 11.23 21.30
CA ASP A 277 24.08 12.25 22.30
C ASP A 277 22.99 13.35 22.50
N GLY A 278 21.71 13.06 22.23
CA GLY A 278 20.60 14.01 22.39
C GLY A 278 20.43 15.03 21.25
N SER A 279 20.95 14.73 20.05
CA SER A 279 20.78 15.61 18.89
C SER A 279 19.35 15.62 18.36
N SER A 280 18.68 16.78 18.37
CA SER A 280 17.32 16.97 17.82
C SER A 280 17.20 16.63 16.33
N VAL A 281 18.29 16.79 15.56
CA VAL A 281 18.34 16.35 14.17
C VAL A 281 18.24 14.83 14.07
N ALA A 282 18.95 14.11 14.94
CA ALA A 282 18.86 12.65 15.01
C ALA A 282 17.45 12.19 15.43
N GLU A 283 16.75 12.95 16.28
CA GLU A 283 15.38 12.64 16.72
C GLU A 283 14.38 12.60 15.55
N VAL A 284 14.46 13.53 14.60
CA VAL A 284 13.59 13.53 13.41
C VAL A 284 13.77 12.25 12.59
N TRP A 285 15.02 11.84 12.34
CA TRP A 285 15.31 10.61 11.61
C TRP A 285 14.92 9.36 12.39
N ARG A 286 15.06 9.37 13.72
CA ARG A 286 14.63 8.28 14.61
C ARG A 286 13.12 8.13 14.63
N ALA A 287 12.37 9.23 14.75
CA ALA A 287 10.91 9.19 14.70
C ALA A 287 10.41 8.60 13.38
N ALA A 288 11.01 9.02 12.26
CA ALA A 288 10.74 8.44 10.96
C ALA A 288 11.10 6.94 10.91
N ALA A 289 12.28 6.56 11.41
CA ALA A 289 12.72 5.16 11.46
C ALA A 289 11.78 4.29 12.29
N GLN A 290 11.23 4.80 13.40
CA GLN A 290 10.32 4.07 14.26
C GLN A 290 8.98 3.79 13.57
N ALA A 291 8.43 4.78 12.86
CA ALA A 291 7.22 4.59 12.08
C ALA A 291 7.41 3.54 10.98
N GLU A 292 8.51 3.64 10.24
CA GLU A 292 8.83 2.74 9.12
C GLU A 292 9.21 1.33 9.57
N LEU A 293 9.85 1.18 10.73
CA LEU A 293 10.18 -0.12 11.32
C LEU A 293 8.92 -0.95 11.56
N ARG A 294 7.90 -0.36 12.19
CA ARG A 294 6.63 -1.04 12.45
C ARG A 294 5.97 -1.53 11.14
N ALA A 295 5.95 -0.67 10.12
CA ALA A 295 5.41 -1.02 8.81
C ALA A 295 6.18 -2.21 8.20
N ALA A 296 7.51 -2.17 8.20
CA ALA A 296 8.34 -3.23 7.65
C ALA A 296 8.21 -4.56 8.43
N GLU A 297 8.09 -4.51 9.76
CA GLU A 297 7.88 -5.69 10.61
C GLU A 297 6.56 -6.41 10.29
N ILE A 298 5.47 -5.66 10.08
CA ILE A 298 4.18 -6.22 9.65
C ILE A 298 4.34 -6.96 8.31
N LEU A 299 5.02 -6.35 7.35
CA LEU A 299 5.22 -6.95 6.01
C LEU A 299 6.06 -8.24 6.04
N VAL A 300 6.97 -8.39 7.01
CA VAL A 300 7.77 -9.61 7.16
C VAL A 300 7.03 -10.68 7.97
N GLY A 301 6.31 -10.29 9.02
CA GLY A 301 5.64 -11.20 9.95
C GLY A 301 4.39 -11.89 9.41
N ALA A 302 3.82 -11.38 8.32
CA ALA A 302 2.56 -11.86 7.77
C ALA A 302 2.70 -13.05 6.82
N ARG A 303 3.45 -14.07 7.22
CA ARG A 303 3.77 -15.26 6.42
C ARG A 303 3.10 -16.51 6.94
#